data_AF-A0A956HK31-F1
#
_entry.id   AF-A0A956HK31-F1
#
_cell.length_a   1.000
_cell.length_b   1.000
_cell.length_c   1.000
_cell.angle_alpha   90.00
_cell.angle_beta   90.00
_cell.angle_gamma   90.00
#
_symmetry.space_group_name_H-M   'P 1'
#
loop_
_entity.id
_entity.type
_entity.pdbx_description
1 polymer ?
#
loop_
_entity_poly.entity_id
_entity_poly.type
_entity_poly.pdbx_seq_one_letter_code
_entity_poly.pdbx_strand_id
1 'polypeptide(L)'
;MVADAGAGAGAGAGEGSTTTRGAFDLSGPIDLDGEVADPIAGLLGDALGGVLVEADVLRLEGGADEGAPTRGLGEGPVDLGGEELLDFEITVDDDEGAIVLLEEDGAFRWVLPELADEGDEAGGERVRGASEGSARFRIPLLPARAVGEGAGQGEATRGAIGDFVRGKITARIYKYVADRITGAATKAALHHIEGKRREGPVLIRGTELRDWIDADSLSDLELPEDRPPRILLFVHGTFSSVRGSFGGLCEGTGQDALGRMLAGYDAVFGVDHRTLTRLPRDNAALIRDLLVGHRWPQPPAVDVIAFSRGGLVARELVERLLPVSGWAGTIRRVVFVATTNAGTELARPRNWSDFVDAYTTLACNAVRLIGASVGLGAGFLAGVLGGEIINVIGELVKSLSRSGSRVEIAPGLAAMDPEGETVRNLNGSALPAVAGERPIYYRITSAFDASGSLGEVLEGRLGGPVKAFLADRITRKLYRDAASDLVVDNASTGTLHPALKFADALHFTANSAVFHVNFFFQEPVH
;
A
#
# COMPACT_ATOMS: atom_id res chain seq x y z
N MET A 1 52.74 -11.97 -45.65
CA MET A 1 54.11 -12.50 -45.46
C MET A 1 54.22 -12.92 -44.01
N VAL A 2 54.41 -14.24 -43.77
CA VAL A 2 55.21 -14.87 -42.69
C VAL A 2 54.85 -14.47 -41.25
N ALA A 3 54.60 -15.31 -40.23
CA ALA A 3 54.58 -16.76 -39.97
C ALA A 3 54.15 -16.86 -38.46
N ASP A 4 53.30 -17.81 -38.06
CA ASP A 4 53.67 -19.09 -37.38
C ASP A 4 54.01 -18.88 -35.87
N ALA A 5 53.11 -19.25 -34.94
CA ALA A 5 52.98 -20.56 -34.25
C ALA A 5 53.81 -20.67 -32.95
N GLY A 6 53.22 -21.25 -31.90
CA GLY A 6 53.94 -21.61 -30.68
C GLY A 6 53.04 -21.94 -29.49
N ALA A 7 52.82 -23.24 -29.28
CA ALA A 7 52.09 -23.84 -28.17
C ALA A 7 52.82 -23.75 -26.81
N GLY A 8 52.08 -23.92 -25.71
CA GLY A 8 52.67 -24.20 -24.39
C GLY A 8 51.66 -24.28 -23.25
N ALA A 9 51.27 -25.50 -22.88
CA ALA A 9 50.48 -25.81 -21.69
C ALA A 9 51.33 -25.71 -20.41
N GLY A 10 50.72 -25.28 -19.30
CA GLY A 10 51.31 -25.30 -17.96
C GLY A 10 50.30 -24.95 -16.88
N ALA A 11 49.89 -25.96 -16.11
CA ALA A 11 48.92 -25.88 -15.02
C ALA A 11 49.44 -25.10 -13.79
N GLY A 12 48.52 -24.44 -13.07
CA GLY A 12 48.75 -23.87 -11.74
C GLY A 12 47.44 -23.36 -11.14
N ALA A 13 46.96 -24.06 -10.12
CA ALA A 13 45.71 -23.80 -9.42
C ALA A 13 45.69 -22.45 -8.68
N GLY A 14 44.52 -21.81 -8.65
CA GLY A 14 44.18 -20.69 -7.80
C GLY A 14 42.67 -20.60 -7.66
N GLU A 15 42.17 -20.89 -6.47
CA GLU A 15 40.76 -20.86 -6.09
C GLU A 15 40.16 -19.45 -6.30
N GLY A 16 38.98 -19.41 -6.93
CA GLY A 16 38.20 -18.19 -7.13
C GLY A 16 36.72 -18.53 -7.22
N SER A 17 36.05 -18.48 -6.07
CA SER A 17 34.59 -18.57 -5.92
C SER A 17 33.90 -17.56 -6.86
N THR A 18 33.11 -18.08 -7.80
CA THR A 18 32.25 -17.30 -8.70
C THR A 18 30.80 -17.71 -8.45
N THR A 19 30.00 -16.78 -7.96
CA THR A 19 28.55 -16.90 -7.84
C THR A 19 27.93 -16.65 -9.21
N THR A 20 27.34 -17.69 -9.80
CA THR A 20 26.58 -17.65 -11.05
C THR A 20 25.21 -17.02 -10.81
N ARG A 21 24.95 -15.88 -11.46
CA ARG A 21 23.60 -15.37 -11.71
C ARG A 21 22.91 -16.32 -12.71
N GLY A 22 21.82 -16.95 -12.32
CA GLY A 22 21.00 -17.77 -13.20
C GLY A 22 20.37 -16.92 -14.30
N ALA A 23 20.63 -17.28 -15.55
CA ALA A 23 19.89 -16.79 -16.71
C ALA A 23 18.64 -17.66 -16.88
N PHE A 24 17.47 -17.04 -17.06
CA PHE A 24 16.22 -17.73 -17.34
C PHE A 24 16.17 -18.15 -18.83
N ASP A 25 15.99 -19.45 -19.08
CA ASP A 25 15.75 -20.01 -20.41
C ASP A 25 14.24 -20.07 -20.68
N LEU A 26 13.78 -19.35 -21.71
CA LEU A 26 12.36 -19.22 -22.11
C LEU A 26 12.00 -20.12 -23.30
N SER A 27 12.77 -21.17 -23.59
CA SER A 27 12.58 -22.01 -24.79
C SER A 27 11.74 -23.29 -24.58
N GLY A 28 11.19 -23.51 -23.38
CA GLY A 28 10.34 -24.67 -23.08
C GLY A 28 8.87 -24.51 -23.49
N PRO A 29 8.17 -25.59 -23.87
CA PRO A 29 6.72 -25.55 -24.10
C PRO A 29 5.99 -25.16 -22.81
N ILE A 30 5.06 -24.20 -22.92
CA ILE A 30 4.23 -23.72 -21.82
C ILE A 30 3.23 -24.82 -21.46
N ASP A 31 3.36 -25.36 -20.25
CA ASP A 31 2.40 -26.28 -19.65
C ASP A 31 1.15 -25.48 -19.25
N LEU A 32 0.02 -25.75 -19.92
CA LEU A 32 -1.26 -25.09 -19.67
C LEU A 32 -2.14 -25.83 -18.66
N ASP A 33 -1.67 -26.97 -18.14
CA ASP A 33 -2.39 -27.82 -17.18
C ASP A 33 -1.72 -27.86 -15.78
N GLY A 34 -0.58 -27.19 -15.61
CA GLY A 34 0.08 -27.02 -14.30
C GLY A 34 -0.60 -25.95 -13.43
N GLU A 35 -0.78 -26.22 -12.14
CA GLU A 35 -1.18 -25.21 -11.16
C GLU A 35 -0.30 -23.96 -11.33
N VAL A 36 -0.89 -22.86 -11.80
CA VAL A 36 -0.20 -21.58 -11.90
C VAL A 36 0.19 -21.19 -10.48
N ALA A 37 1.50 -21.20 -10.18
CA ALA A 37 2.03 -20.73 -8.92
C ALA A 37 1.42 -19.35 -8.60
N ASP A 38 0.76 -19.21 -7.44
CA ASP A 38 0.08 -17.96 -7.08
C ASP A 38 1.10 -16.81 -7.09
N PRO A 39 0.98 -15.83 -8.02
CA PRO A 39 1.92 -14.72 -8.13
C PRO A 39 2.00 -13.89 -6.84
N ILE A 40 0.99 -13.99 -5.97
CA ILE A 40 0.97 -13.31 -4.68
C ILE A 40 1.88 -13.98 -3.65
N ALA A 41 2.08 -15.30 -3.71
CA ALA A 41 2.99 -15.98 -2.78
C ALA A 41 4.44 -15.51 -2.97
N GLY A 42 4.89 -15.41 -4.23
CA GLY A 42 6.21 -14.86 -4.56
C GLY A 42 6.34 -13.39 -4.16
N LEU A 43 5.32 -12.59 -4.43
CA LEU A 43 5.27 -11.18 -4.03
C LEU A 43 5.40 -11.00 -2.51
N LEU A 44 4.66 -11.77 -1.71
CA LEU A 44 4.70 -11.69 -0.25
C LEU A 44 6.08 -12.10 0.28
N GLY A 45 6.63 -13.20 -0.23
CA GLY A 45 7.97 -13.67 0.15
C GLY A 45 9.06 -12.64 -0.14
N ASP A 46 9.09 -12.09 -1.36
CA ASP A 46 10.08 -11.10 -1.77
C ASP A 46 9.94 -9.78 -1.01
N ALA A 47 8.70 -9.31 -0.80
CA ALA A 47 8.43 -8.04 -0.14
C ALA A 47 8.71 -8.07 1.36
N LEU A 48 8.34 -9.17 2.03
CA LEU A 48 8.45 -9.32 3.48
C LEU A 48 9.79 -9.89 3.93
N GLY A 49 10.52 -10.63 3.08
CA GLY A 49 11.76 -11.32 3.46
C GLY A 49 12.88 -10.42 4.01
N GLY A 50 12.83 -9.10 3.74
CA GLY A 50 13.75 -8.12 4.33
C GLY A 50 13.36 -7.62 5.74
N VAL A 51 12.18 -7.98 6.23
CA VAL A 51 11.51 -7.40 7.41
C VAL A 51 11.06 -8.48 8.41
N LEU A 52 10.46 -9.55 7.87
CA LEU A 52 9.87 -10.68 8.55
C LEU A 52 10.48 -11.97 7.98
N VAL A 53 10.70 -12.96 8.83
CA VAL A 53 11.14 -14.29 8.40
C VAL A 53 9.93 -15.20 8.44
N GLU A 54 9.56 -15.76 7.28
CA GLU A 54 8.51 -16.77 7.22
C GLU A 54 9.01 -18.02 7.95
N ALA A 55 8.31 -18.39 9.03
CA ALA A 55 8.66 -19.52 9.87
C ALA A 55 7.86 -20.75 9.49
N ASP A 56 6.59 -20.58 9.09
CA ASP A 56 5.69 -21.68 8.75
C ASP A 56 4.49 -21.18 7.92
N VAL A 57 3.83 -22.10 7.20
CA VAL A 57 2.60 -21.86 6.44
C VAL A 57 1.59 -22.95 6.74
N LEU A 58 0.50 -22.57 7.41
CA LEU A 58 -0.62 -23.45 7.70
C LEU A 58 -1.69 -23.28 6.62
N ARG A 59 -2.05 -24.37 5.94
CA ARG A 59 -3.23 -24.41 5.07
C ARG A 59 -4.37 -25.07 5.85
N LEU A 60 -5.52 -24.40 5.90
CA LEU A 60 -6.70 -24.88 6.59
C LEU A 60 -7.78 -25.12 5.55
N GLU A 61 -8.39 -26.31 5.57
CA GLU A 61 -9.48 -26.68 4.68
C GLU A 61 -10.73 -27.01 5.51
N GLY A 62 -11.90 -26.64 5.00
CA GLY A 62 -13.17 -27.04 5.62
C GLY A 62 -13.52 -28.48 5.24
N GLY A 63 -13.24 -29.44 6.13
CA GLY A 63 -13.68 -30.82 6.00
C GLY A 63 -14.97 -31.07 6.79
N ALA A 64 -15.93 -31.73 6.16
CA ALA A 64 -16.95 -32.49 6.86
C ALA A 64 -16.45 -33.94 6.93
N ASP A 65 -15.49 -34.23 7.82
CA ASP A 65 -15.14 -35.61 8.11
C ASP A 65 -14.95 -35.81 9.62
N GLU A 66 -15.74 -36.70 10.20
CA GLU A 66 -15.70 -37.03 11.62
C GLU A 66 -14.43 -37.83 11.94
N GLY A 67 -13.34 -37.13 12.29
CA GLY A 67 -12.10 -37.76 12.75
C GLY A 67 -11.27 -36.84 13.63
N ALA A 68 -11.18 -37.15 14.92
CA ALA A 68 -10.47 -36.36 15.93
C ALA A 68 -9.00 -36.04 15.54
N PRO A 69 -8.48 -34.82 15.82
CA PRO A 69 -7.13 -34.43 15.41
C PRO A 69 -6.07 -34.89 16.42
N THR A 70 -5.03 -35.58 15.94
CA THR A 70 -3.75 -35.72 16.64
C THR A 70 -2.78 -34.63 16.18
N ARG A 71 -2.33 -33.81 17.15
CA ARG A 71 -1.34 -32.73 17.00
C ARG A 71 -0.03 -33.21 16.35
N GLY A 72 0.35 -32.49 15.29
CA GLY A 72 1.70 -32.40 14.74
C GLY A 72 1.72 -31.31 13.65
N LEU A 73 2.57 -30.29 13.80
CA LEU A 73 2.82 -29.28 12.77
C LEU A 73 3.48 -29.98 11.56
N GLY A 74 2.73 -30.19 10.49
CA GLY A 74 3.20 -30.80 9.25
C GLY A 74 2.50 -30.16 8.05
N GLU A 75 3.08 -30.30 6.85
CA GLU A 75 2.68 -29.64 5.59
C GLU A 75 1.29 -30.02 5.03
N GLY A 76 0.42 -30.65 5.82
CA GLY A 76 -0.92 -31.08 5.42
C GLY A 76 -2.03 -30.09 5.84
N PRO A 77 -3.19 -30.11 5.15
CA PRO A 77 -4.34 -29.30 5.54
C PRO A 77 -4.86 -29.68 6.94
N VAL A 78 -5.09 -28.69 7.80
CA VAL A 78 -5.73 -28.90 9.10
C VAL A 78 -7.24 -28.83 8.92
N ASP A 79 -7.94 -29.88 9.35
CA ASP A 79 -9.40 -29.91 9.39
C ASP A 79 -9.93 -29.04 10.53
N LEU A 80 -10.82 -28.11 10.18
CA LEU A 80 -11.37 -27.11 11.09
C LEU A 80 -12.63 -27.57 11.84
N GLY A 81 -13.18 -28.76 11.59
CA GLY A 81 -14.16 -29.40 12.48
C GLY A 81 -15.35 -28.54 12.95
N GLY A 82 -15.84 -27.60 12.14
CA GLY A 82 -16.91 -26.67 12.52
C GLY A 82 -16.52 -25.58 13.52
N GLU A 83 -15.24 -25.43 13.86
CA GLU A 83 -14.78 -24.42 14.80
C GLU A 83 -14.97 -22.99 14.26
N GLU A 84 -15.45 -22.09 15.12
CA GLU A 84 -15.65 -20.64 14.86
C GLU A 84 -14.41 -19.81 15.23
N LEU A 85 -13.45 -20.42 15.93
CA LEU A 85 -12.25 -19.76 16.45
C LEU A 85 -11.07 -20.71 16.29
N LEU A 86 -10.04 -20.30 15.57
CA LEU A 86 -8.76 -21.01 15.55
C LEU A 86 -7.88 -20.43 16.66
N ASP A 87 -7.47 -21.28 17.60
CA ASP A 87 -6.63 -20.92 18.75
C ASP A 87 -5.35 -21.75 18.72
N PHE A 88 -4.21 -21.07 18.62
CA PHE A 88 -2.91 -21.74 18.59
C PHE A 88 -1.82 -20.88 19.20
N GLU A 89 -0.77 -21.55 19.63
CA GLU A 89 0.43 -20.94 20.21
C GLU A 89 1.61 -21.19 19.30
N ILE A 90 2.43 -20.14 19.12
CA ILE A 90 3.70 -20.20 18.41
C ILE A 90 4.81 -20.04 19.43
N THR A 91 5.73 -21.00 19.47
CA THR A 91 6.95 -20.88 20.28
C THR A 91 7.82 -19.77 19.71
N VAL A 92 8.21 -18.82 20.56
CA VAL A 92 9.11 -17.70 20.23
C VAL A 92 10.23 -17.65 21.25
N ASP A 93 11.43 -17.31 20.81
CA ASP A 93 12.54 -17.05 21.72
C ASP A 93 12.33 -15.75 22.53
N ASP A 94 13.11 -15.57 23.59
CA ASP A 94 13.02 -14.42 24.53
C ASP A 94 13.18 -13.04 23.88
N ASP A 95 13.81 -13.02 22.71
CA ASP A 95 14.07 -11.88 21.84
C ASP A 95 13.36 -12.02 20.50
N GLU A 96 12.31 -12.84 20.40
CA GLU A 96 11.49 -12.99 19.20
C GLU A 96 10.04 -12.55 19.44
N GLY A 97 9.41 -12.11 18.36
CA GLY A 97 7.96 -11.97 18.28
C GLY A 97 7.43 -12.68 17.04
N ALA A 98 6.12 -12.95 17.06
CA ALA A 98 5.41 -13.56 15.94
C ALA A 98 4.23 -12.71 15.49
N ILE A 99 3.94 -12.75 14.19
CA ILE A 99 2.77 -12.16 13.54
C ILE A 99 2.21 -13.20 12.56
N VAL A 100 0.90 -13.23 12.39
CA VAL A 100 0.25 -14.12 11.42
C VAL A 100 -0.41 -13.28 10.34
N LEU A 101 -0.14 -13.60 9.06
CA LEU A 101 -0.89 -13.07 7.92
C LEU A 101 -1.86 -14.15 7.43
N LEU A 102 -3.14 -13.90 7.62
CA LEU A 102 -4.20 -14.75 7.07
C LEU A 102 -4.58 -14.29 5.68
N GLU A 103 -4.69 -15.25 4.78
CA GLU A 103 -5.31 -15.10 3.48
C GLU A 103 -6.54 -16.02 3.41
N GLU A 104 -7.69 -15.44 3.08
CA GLU A 104 -8.95 -16.16 2.89
C GLU A 104 -9.55 -15.67 1.58
N ASP A 105 -9.46 -16.49 0.53
CA ASP A 105 -9.94 -16.22 -0.83
C ASP A 105 -9.55 -14.82 -1.40
N GLY A 106 -8.37 -14.32 -1.03
CA GLY A 106 -7.84 -13.03 -1.46
C GLY A 106 -8.10 -11.86 -0.53
N ALA A 107 -8.79 -12.06 0.60
CA ALA A 107 -8.83 -11.11 1.70
C ALA A 107 -7.64 -11.37 2.65
N PHE A 108 -6.91 -10.31 3.02
CA PHE A 108 -5.73 -10.40 3.87
C PHE A 108 -5.97 -9.76 5.23
N ARG A 109 -5.59 -10.47 6.31
CA ARG A 109 -5.70 -9.98 7.69
C ARG A 109 -4.41 -10.19 8.47
N TRP A 110 -3.90 -9.13 9.09
CA TRP A 110 -2.76 -9.19 10.00
C TRP A 110 -3.25 -9.45 11.42
N VAL A 111 -2.87 -10.59 11.99
CA VAL A 111 -3.21 -10.98 13.36
C VAL A 111 -1.99 -10.80 14.26
N LEU A 112 -2.20 -9.98 15.29
CA LEU A 112 -1.23 -9.76 16.36
C LEU A 112 -1.48 -10.76 17.50
N PRO A 113 -0.45 -11.16 18.26
CA PRO A 113 -0.63 -12.06 19.39
C PRO A 113 -1.48 -11.39 20.48
N GLU A 114 -2.25 -12.19 21.22
CA GLU A 114 -2.95 -11.69 22.41
C GLU A 114 -1.94 -11.29 23.48
N LEU A 115 -2.14 -10.10 24.04
CA LEU A 115 -1.45 -9.71 25.26
C LEU A 115 -2.10 -10.50 26.40
N ALA A 116 -1.31 -11.21 27.20
CA ALA A 116 -1.83 -11.93 28.37
C ALA A 116 -2.61 -10.94 29.27
N ASP A 117 -3.88 -11.24 29.55
CA ASP A 117 -4.74 -10.40 30.37
C ASP A 117 -4.16 -10.24 31.80
N GLU A 118 -4.14 -8.99 32.28
CA GLU A 118 -3.86 -8.62 33.67
C GLU A 118 -4.93 -9.22 34.58
N GLY A 119 -4.67 -10.39 35.15
CA GLY A 119 -5.39 -10.90 36.30
C GLY A 119 -4.99 -10.14 37.56
N ASP A 120 -5.97 -9.53 38.23
CA ASP A 120 -5.89 -8.96 39.58
C ASP A 120 -4.87 -9.67 40.47
N GLU A 121 -3.76 -9.03 40.86
CA GLU A 121 -3.18 -9.07 42.21
C GLU A 121 -2.14 -7.94 42.39
N ALA A 122 -2.09 -7.42 43.61
CA ALA A 122 -1.48 -6.15 43.98
C ALA A 122 0.06 -6.10 43.88
N GLY A 123 0.57 -4.96 43.42
CA GLY A 123 1.84 -4.39 43.88
C GLY A 123 3.11 -4.90 43.20
N GLY A 124 3.55 -4.21 42.15
CA GLY A 124 4.94 -4.24 41.67
C GLY A 124 5.03 -3.94 40.18
N GLU A 125 5.84 -2.94 39.80
CA GLU A 125 6.21 -2.68 38.41
C GLU A 125 6.70 -3.97 37.74
N ARG A 126 5.89 -4.53 36.83
CA ARG A 126 6.29 -5.63 35.95
C ARG A 126 6.05 -5.25 34.49
N VAL A 127 7.09 -5.51 33.71
CA VAL A 127 7.25 -5.19 32.30
C VAL A 127 6.36 -6.08 31.45
N ARG A 128 5.67 -5.47 30.47
CA ARG A 128 4.80 -6.13 29.48
C ARG A 128 5.64 -6.99 28.53
N GLY A 129 5.40 -8.30 28.52
CA GLY A 129 5.98 -9.26 27.58
C GLY A 129 5.08 -10.50 27.50
N ALA A 130 5.13 -11.19 26.37
CA ALA A 130 4.51 -12.50 26.18
C ALA A 130 4.79 -13.44 27.36
N SER A 131 3.84 -14.30 27.73
CA SER A 131 4.11 -15.37 28.70
C SER A 131 5.26 -16.23 28.20
N GLU A 132 6.27 -16.46 29.04
CA GLU A 132 7.55 -17.12 28.75
C GLU A 132 7.51 -18.10 27.56
N GLY A 133 8.17 -17.75 26.46
CA GLY A 133 8.44 -18.62 25.31
C GLY A 133 7.31 -18.89 24.32
N SER A 134 6.13 -18.25 24.44
CA SER A 134 5.01 -18.50 23.53
C SER A 134 4.18 -17.25 23.21
N ALA A 135 3.76 -17.14 21.94
CA ALA A 135 2.84 -16.13 21.44
C ALA A 135 1.51 -16.80 21.05
N ARG A 136 0.42 -16.45 21.73
CA ARG A 136 -0.91 -17.02 21.49
C ARG A 136 -1.70 -16.19 20.48
N PHE A 137 -2.37 -16.86 19.56
CA PHE A 137 -3.19 -16.26 18.52
C PHE A 137 -4.61 -16.83 18.59
N ARG A 138 -5.59 -15.94 18.62
CA ARG A 138 -7.01 -16.28 18.48
C ARG A 138 -7.56 -15.64 17.22
N ILE A 139 -7.96 -16.47 16.28
CA ILE A 139 -8.42 -16.06 14.95
C ILE A 139 -9.92 -16.37 14.86
N PRO A 140 -10.79 -15.34 14.90
CA PRO A 140 -12.19 -15.55 14.60
C PRO A 140 -12.33 -15.91 13.11
N LEU A 141 -12.77 -17.14 12.88
CA LEU A 141 -13.14 -17.63 11.57
C LEU A 141 -14.54 -17.07 11.28
N LEU A 142 -14.72 -16.45 10.11
CA LEU A 142 -16.04 -15.90 9.77
C LEU A 142 -17.05 -17.06 9.74
N PRO A 143 -18.19 -16.97 10.45
CA PRO A 143 -19.21 -18.02 10.38
C PRO A 143 -19.74 -18.09 8.95
N ALA A 144 -19.98 -19.32 8.46
CA ALA A 144 -20.66 -19.55 7.19
C ALA A 144 -22.05 -18.88 7.26
N ARG A 145 -22.17 -17.67 6.73
CA ARG A 145 -23.45 -16.96 6.76
C ARG A 145 -24.36 -17.62 5.73
N ALA A 146 -25.37 -18.34 6.19
CA ALA A 146 -26.47 -18.78 5.36
C ALA A 146 -27.04 -17.56 4.63
N VAL A 147 -27.02 -17.58 3.30
CA VAL A 147 -27.74 -16.61 2.48
C VAL A 147 -29.22 -16.83 2.75
N GLY A 148 -29.81 -15.90 3.51
CA GLY A 148 -31.20 -15.97 3.92
C GLY A 148 -32.14 -15.90 2.72
N GLU A 149 -33.03 -16.88 2.69
CA GLU A 149 -34.19 -17.02 1.82
C GLU A 149 -35.00 -15.73 1.73
N GLY A 150 -35.27 -15.30 0.49
CA GLY A 150 -36.35 -14.37 0.20
C GLY A 150 -37.71 -15.05 0.44
N ALA A 151 -38.59 -14.33 1.12
CA ALA A 151 -39.96 -14.67 1.46
C ALA A 151 -40.73 -15.55 0.44
N GLY A 152 -41.26 -16.68 0.92
CA GLY A 152 -42.29 -17.45 0.23
C GLY A 152 -42.78 -18.61 1.09
N GLN A 153 -43.96 -18.50 1.70
CA GLN A 153 -44.65 -19.62 2.32
C GLN A 153 -45.00 -20.66 1.24
N GLY A 154 -44.41 -21.84 1.31
CA GLY A 154 -44.69 -22.96 0.42
C GLY A 154 -44.11 -24.26 0.98
N GLU A 155 -44.88 -25.33 0.90
CA GLU A 155 -44.72 -26.61 1.59
C GLU A 155 -43.33 -27.26 1.52
N ALA A 156 -42.98 -27.91 2.63
CA ALA A 156 -41.79 -28.72 2.81
C ALA A 156 -41.69 -29.87 1.79
N THR A 157 -40.70 -29.79 0.92
CA THR A 157 -40.07 -30.97 0.30
C THR A 157 -38.59 -30.95 0.63
N ARG A 158 -38.14 -31.99 1.36
CA ARG A 158 -36.73 -32.31 1.60
C ARG A 158 -35.95 -32.26 0.28
N GLY A 159 -35.01 -31.32 0.15
CA GLY A 159 -34.08 -31.20 -0.96
C GLY A 159 -32.75 -30.64 -0.47
N ALA A 160 -31.68 -31.38 -0.75
CA ALA A 160 -30.25 -31.11 -0.58
C ALA A 160 -29.84 -29.89 0.28
N ILE A 161 -29.29 -30.20 1.46
CA ILE A 161 -28.46 -29.30 2.27
C ILE A 161 -27.40 -28.69 1.36
N GLY A 162 -27.38 -27.36 1.29
CA GLY A 162 -26.36 -26.61 0.56
C GLY A 162 -25.03 -26.73 1.28
N ASP A 163 -24.16 -27.60 0.78
CA ASP A 163 -22.75 -27.68 1.17
C ASP A 163 -22.02 -26.45 0.64
N PHE A 164 -21.89 -25.43 1.47
CA PHE A 164 -20.92 -24.36 1.24
C PHE A 164 -19.57 -24.79 1.82
N VAL A 165 -18.62 -25.08 0.94
CA VAL A 165 -17.23 -25.39 1.30
C VAL A 165 -16.58 -24.10 1.82
N ARG A 166 -16.13 -24.10 3.09
CA ARG A 166 -15.30 -23.02 3.65
C ARG A 166 -14.06 -22.89 2.75
N GLY A 167 -13.82 -21.68 2.20
CA GLY A 167 -12.69 -21.41 1.31
C GLY A 167 -11.36 -21.81 1.92
N LYS A 168 -10.34 -22.08 1.07
CA LYS A 168 -9.00 -22.44 1.55
C LYS A 168 -8.40 -21.26 2.31
N ILE A 169 -8.17 -21.42 3.62
CA ILE A 169 -7.52 -20.39 4.44
C ILE A 169 -6.03 -20.70 4.49
N THR A 170 -5.19 -19.72 4.18
CA THR A 170 -3.74 -19.84 4.33
C THR A 170 -3.28 -18.89 5.44
N ALA A 171 -2.73 -19.43 6.52
CA ALA A 171 -2.09 -18.66 7.58
C ALA A 171 -0.57 -18.73 7.41
N ARG A 172 0.06 -17.59 7.09
CA ARG A 172 1.53 -17.47 7.02
C ARG A 172 2.03 -16.92 8.34
N ILE A 173 2.93 -17.66 8.97
CA ILE A 173 3.49 -17.33 10.29
C ILE A 173 4.84 -16.67 10.06
N TYR A 174 4.96 -15.43 10.55
CA TYR A 174 6.17 -14.66 10.47
C TYR A 174 6.79 -14.50 11.86
N LYS A 175 8.06 -14.86 12.00
CA LYS A 175 8.88 -14.55 13.17
C LYS A 175 9.78 -13.35 12.88
N TYR A 176 10.13 -12.62 13.93
CA TYR A 176 11.08 -11.53 13.85
C TYR A 176 11.82 -11.35 15.18
N VAL A 177 13.05 -10.87 15.11
CA VAL A 177 13.81 -10.47 16.31
C VAL A 177 13.16 -9.25 16.96
N ALA A 178 12.64 -9.44 18.15
CA ALA A 178 12.15 -8.46 19.11
C ALA A 178 13.27 -8.11 20.11
N ASP A 179 14.16 -7.19 19.74
CA ASP A 179 15.01 -6.57 20.76
C ASP A 179 14.10 -5.93 21.84
N ARG A 180 14.41 -6.17 23.12
CA ARG A 180 13.68 -5.61 24.27
C ARG A 180 13.85 -4.09 24.29
N ILE A 181 12.95 -3.30 23.69
CA ILE A 181 13.15 -1.84 23.64
C ILE A 181 11.91 -0.97 23.86
N THR A 182 12.14 0.16 24.52
CA THR A 182 11.22 1.29 24.79
C THR A 182 10.71 2.00 23.51
N GLY A 183 9.62 2.77 23.61
CA GLY A 183 8.96 3.42 22.46
C GLY A 183 9.86 4.32 21.59
N ALA A 184 10.93 4.89 22.16
CA ALA A 184 11.92 5.68 21.43
C ALA A 184 12.69 4.88 20.37
N ALA A 185 13.01 3.61 20.65
CA ALA A 185 13.72 2.77 19.69
C ALA A 185 12.81 2.18 18.61
N THR A 186 11.51 1.99 18.90
CA THR A 186 10.54 1.57 17.88
C THR A 186 10.40 2.65 16.80
N LYS A 187 10.34 3.93 17.22
CA LYS A 187 10.39 5.07 16.29
C LYS A 187 11.71 5.12 15.51
N ALA A 188 12.83 4.85 16.16
CA ALA A 188 14.14 4.80 15.51
C ALA A 188 14.23 3.66 14.48
N ALA A 189 13.65 2.49 14.73
CA ALA A 189 13.60 1.37 13.79
C ALA A 189 12.75 1.71 12.56
N LEU A 190 11.52 2.21 12.76
CA LEU A 190 10.67 2.63 11.64
C LEU A 190 11.32 3.77 10.83
N HIS A 191 11.97 4.71 11.52
CA HIS A 191 12.75 5.78 10.88
C HIS A 191 14.00 5.25 10.15
N HIS A 192 14.66 4.21 10.67
CA HIS A 192 15.82 3.60 10.03
C HIS A 192 15.42 2.85 8.76
N ILE A 193 14.24 2.23 8.75
CA ILE A 193 13.75 1.43 7.61
C ILE A 193 13.09 2.30 6.54
N GLU A 194 12.23 3.27 6.91
CA GLU A 194 11.88 4.34 5.99
C GLU A 194 13.14 5.10 5.53
N GLY A 195 14.19 5.13 6.36
CA GLY A 195 15.50 5.69 6.01
C GLY A 195 16.36 4.84 5.06
N LYS A 196 15.98 3.59 4.77
CA LYS A 196 16.54 2.83 3.64
C LYS A 196 15.98 3.33 2.31
N ARG A 197 14.88 4.09 2.33
CA ARG A 197 14.33 4.76 1.13
C ARG A 197 15.07 6.06 0.90
N ARG A 198 15.42 6.29 -0.36
CA ARG A 198 16.02 7.53 -0.80
C ARG A 198 14.95 8.62 -0.81
N GLU A 199 15.06 9.58 0.10
CA GLU A 199 14.26 10.81 0.02
C GLU A 199 14.89 11.76 -1.01
N GLY A 200 14.07 12.45 -1.79
CA GLY A 200 14.55 13.42 -2.76
C GLY A 200 13.83 13.36 -4.10
N PRO A 201 14.26 14.19 -5.07
CA PRO A 201 13.63 14.27 -6.37
C PRO A 201 13.83 13.00 -7.20
N VAL A 202 12.78 12.63 -7.92
CA VAL A 202 12.77 11.61 -8.97
C VAL A 202 12.44 12.31 -10.29
N LEU A 203 13.42 12.44 -11.17
CA LEU A 203 13.27 13.11 -12.46
C LEU A 203 12.62 12.14 -13.45
N ILE A 204 11.50 12.54 -14.04
CA ILE A 204 10.75 11.70 -14.98
C ILE A 204 11.13 12.15 -16.39
N ARG A 205 12.04 11.42 -17.04
CA ARG A 205 12.62 11.80 -18.34
C ARG A 205 12.03 11.03 -19.53
N GLY A 206 11.23 10.01 -19.26
CA GLY A 206 10.65 9.15 -20.28
C GLY A 206 9.39 8.46 -19.78
N THR A 207 8.75 7.73 -20.69
CA THR A 207 7.50 7.01 -20.43
C THR A 207 7.73 5.61 -19.86
N GLU A 208 8.99 5.21 -19.65
CA GLU A 208 9.37 3.94 -19.04
C GLU A 208 9.91 4.18 -17.63
N LEU A 209 9.66 3.28 -16.68
CA LEU A 209 10.16 3.43 -15.30
C LEU A 209 11.69 3.53 -15.19
N ARG A 210 12.43 2.92 -16.13
CA ARG A 210 13.90 3.02 -16.18
C ARG A 210 14.40 4.44 -16.46
N ASP A 211 13.55 5.29 -17.05
CA ASP A 211 13.85 6.68 -17.37
C ASP A 211 13.48 7.62 -16.20
N TRP A 212 13.01 7.06 -15.08
CA TRP A 212 12.73 7.80 -13.87
C TRP A 212 13.99 7.71 -13.02
N ILE A 213 14.65 8.85 -12.81
CA ILE A 213 16.01 8.91 -12.28
C ILE A 213 15.99 9.56 -10.90
N ASP A 214 16.51 8.84 -9.93
CA ASP A 214 16.77 9.36 -8.58
C ASP A 214 17.85 10.45 -8.65
N ALA A 215 17.52 11.68 -8.25
CA ALA A 215 18.43 12.83 -8.28
C ALA A 215 18.61 13.42 -6.88
N ASP A 216 19.77 13.99 -6.57
CA ASP A 216 20.04 14.62 -5.25
C ASP A 216 19.49 16.05 -5.19
N SER A 217 19.27 16.66 -6.35
CA SER A 217 18.77 18.02 -6.48
C SER A 217 18.04 18.20 -7.81
N LEU A 218 17.44 19.38 -8.01
CA LEU A 218 16.82 19.77 -9.28
C LEU A 218 17.83 20.33 -10.29
N SER A 219 19.14 20.24 -10.03
CA SER A 219 20.17 20.86 -10.88
C SER A 219 20.29 20.22 -12.26
N ASP A 220 19.86 18.96 -12.40
CA ASP A 220 19.89 18.21 -13.66
C ASP A 220 18.62 18.43 -14.52
N LEU A 221 17.82 19.44 -14.20
CA LEU A 221 16.69 19.86 -15.03
C LEU A 221 17.20 20.71 -16.20
N GLU A 222 16.78 20.34 -17.41
CA GLU A 222 17.04 21.12 -18.61
C GLU A 222 15.91 22.14 -18.79
N LEU A 223 16.18 23.41 -18.48
CA LEU A 223 15.16 24.46 -18.43
C LEU A 223 15.39 25.55 -19.49
N PRO A 224 14.33 26.08 -20.12
CA PRO A 224 14.44 27.23 -21.02
C PRO A 224 14.96 28.48 -20.30
N GLU A 225 15.84 29.23 -20.96
CA GLU A 225 16.36 30.50 -20.45
C GLU A 225 15.51 31.70 -20.89
N ASP A 226 14.79 31.58 -22.01
CA ASP A 226 14.07 32.65 -22.70
C ASP A 226 12.64 32.88 -22.20
N ARG A 227 12.07 31.93 -21.44
CA ARG A 227 10.72 32.03 -20.86
C ARG A 227 10.61 31.36 -19.49
N PRO A 228 9.55 31.65 -18.70
CA PRO A 228 9.24 30.91 -17.48
C PRO A 228 9.12 29.40 -17.76
N PRO A 229 9.88 28.54 -17.05
CA PRO A 229 9.77 27.10 -17.22
C PRO A 229 8.44 26.57 -16.66
N ARG A 230 7.82 25.66 -17.39
CA ARG A 230 6.59 24.96 -17.02
C ARG A 230 6.96 23.62 -16.40
N ILE A 231 6.57 23.42 -15.15
CA ILE A 231 6.97 22.25 -14.38
C ILE A 231 5.75 21.45 -13.97
N LEU A 232 5.85 20.13 -14.01
CA LEU A 232 4.89 19.21 -13.41
C LEU A 232 5.52 18.51 -12.21
N LEU A 233 4.90 18.66 -11.03
CA LEU A 233 5.31 18.03 -9.79
C LEU A 233 4.34 16.91 -9.40
N PHE A 234 4.86 15.70 -9.19
CA PHE A 234 4.13 14.58 -8.62
C PHE A 234 4.39 14.44 -7.11
N VAL A 235 3.31 14.24 -6.32
CA VAL A 235 3.39 14.02 -4.87
C VAL A 235 2.65 12.75 -4.49
N HIS A 236 3.41 11.75 -4.04
CA HIS A 236 2.92 10.38 -3.85
C HIS A 236 2.18 10.16 -2.52
N GLY A 237 1.50 9.02 -2.41
CA GLY A 237 0.66 8.63 -1.27
C GLY A 237 1.41 7.89 -0.14
N THR A 238 0.65 7.42 0.86
CA THR A 238 1.16 6.60 1.98
C THR A 238 1.65 5.23 1.50
N PHE A 239 2.65 4.66 2.19
CA PHE A 239 3.22 3.33 1.89
C PHE A 239 3.90 3.21 0.51
N SER A 240 4.15 4.32 -0.18
CA SER A 240 4.54 4.34 -1.59
C SER A 240 5.79 5.20 -1.82
N SER A 241 6.31 5.15 -3.05
CA SER A 241 7.18 6.14 -3.70
C SER A 241 6.46 6.83 -4.86
N VAL A 242 7.14 7.75 -5.54
CA VAL A 242 6.78 8.30 -6.86
C VAL A 242 6.54 7.17 -7.85
N ARG A 243 7.45 6.19 -7.92
CA ARG A 243 7.30 5.04 -8.82
C ARG A 243 6.09 4.19 -8.44
N GLY A 244 5.91 3.89 -7.16
CA GLY A 244 4.77 3.08 -6.69
C GLY A 244 3.41 3.74 -6.93
N SER A 245 3.31 5.07 -6.74
CA SER A 245 2.04 5.78 -6.90
C SER A 245 1.70 6.10 -8.35
N PHE A 246 2.69 6.40 -9.18
CA PHE A 246 2.48 6.92 -10.53
C PHE A 246 2.96 5.97 -11.64
N GLY A 247 3.60 4.84 -11.32
CA GLY A 247 4.17 3.93 -12.30
C GLY A 247 3.16 3.29 -13.25
N GLY A 248 1.86 3.27 -12.90
CA GLY A 248 0.80 2.90 -13.84
C GLY A 248 0.71 3.81 -15.07
N LEU A 249 1.21 5.05 -14.97
CA LEU A 249 1.35 5.94 -16.12
C LEU A 249 2.40 5.49 -17.15
N CYS A 250 3.21 4.46 -16.86
CA CYS A 250 4.15 3.91 -17.83
C CYS A 250 3.50 2.87 -18.75
N GLU A 251 2.23 2.51 -18.52
CA GLU A 251 1.57 1.40 -19.18
C GLU A 251 0.32 1.83 -19.95
N GLY A 252 -0.02 1.09 -21.02
CA GLY A 252 -1.24 1.27 -21.80
C GLY A 252 -1.54 2.73 -22.16
N THR A 253 -2.78 3.16 -21.97
CA THR A 253 -3.21 4.55 -22.20
C THR A 253 -2.60 5.55 -21.20
N GLY A 254 -2.11 5.08 -20.06
CA GLY A 254 -1.33 5.86 -19.12
C GLY A 254 -0.03 6.37 -19.76
N GLN A 255 0.62 5.51 -20.54
CA GLN A 255 1.85 5.84 -21.26
C GLN A 255 1.65 7.01 -22.24
N ASP A 256 0.54 7.00 -22.97
CA ASP A 256 0.17 8.11 -23.85
C ASP A 256 -0.09 9.42 -23.07
N ALA A 257 -0.72 9.32 -21.90
CA ALA A 257 -0.96 10.46 -21.03
C ALA A 257 0.36 11.04 -20.49
N LEU A 258 1.29 10.18 -20.06
CA LEU A 258 2.62 10.58 -19.61
C LEU A 258 3.43 11.20 -20.74
N GLY A 259 3.37 10.65 -21.95
CA GLY A 259 3.99 11.23 -23.14
C GLY A 259 3.48 12.64 -23.44
N ARG A 260 2.17 12.88 -23.31
CA ARG A 260 1.59 14.23 -23.44
C ARG A 260 2.04 15.17 -22.31
N MET A 261 2.19 14.68 -21.09
CA MET A 261 2.75 15.47 -19.98
C MET A 261 4.19 15.87 -20.28
N LEU A 262 5.04 14.91 -20.64
CA LEU A 262 6.45 15.16 -20.99
C LEU A 262 6.61 16.14 -22.16
N ALA A 263 5.73 16.10 -23.15
CA ALA A 263 5.73 17.06 -24.25
C ALA A 263 5.18 18.46 -23.87
N GLY A 264 4.35 18.53 -22.83
CA GLY A 264 3.63 19.75 -22.43
C GLY A 264 4.31 20.58 -21.34
N TYR A 265 5.31 20.02 -20.66
CA TYR A 265 6.09 20.63 -19.58
C TYR A 265 7.57 20.60 -19.93
N ASP A 266 8.32 21.61 -19.47
CA ASP A 266 9.79 21.66 -19.65
C ASP A 266 10.50 20.67 -18.73
N ALA A 267 9.90 20.38 -17.57
CA ALA A 267 10.36 19.30 -16.71
C ALA A 267 9.22 18.65 -15.94
N VAL A 268 9.39 17.36 -15.67
CA VAL A 268 8.48 16.55 -14.86
C VAL A 268 9.29 15.85 -13.78
N PHE A 269 8.89 15.97 -12.52
CA PHE A 269 9.52 15.25 -11.42
C PHE A 269 8.54 14.94 -10.30
N GLY A 270 8.86 13.93 -9.50
CA GLY A 270 8.23 13.70 -8.21
C GLY A 270 9.23 13.89 -7.06
N VAL A 271 8.75 13.84 -5.82
CA VAL A 271 9.64 13.84 -4.64
C VAL A 271 9.28 12.66 -3.77
N ASP A 272 10.24 11.74 -3.61
CA ASP A 272 10.14 10.65 -2.65
C ASP A 272 10.34 11.18 -1.24
N HIS A 273 9.41 10.81 -0.35
CA HIS A 273 9.39 11.22 1.03
C HIS A 273 8.83 10.12 1.95
N ARG A 274 9.21 10.15 3.21
CA ARG A 274 8.65 9.23 4.22
C ARG A 274 7.19 9.55 4.49
N THR A 275 6.39 8.52 4.75
CA THR A 275 4.92 8.66 4.85
C THR A 275 4.39 8.30 6.22
N LEU A 276 5.09 7.44 6.96
CA LEU A 276 4.69 7.02 8.30
C LEU A 276 5.31 7.88 9.39
N THR A 277 6.61 8.14 9.32
CA THR A 277 7.35 8.82 10.41
C THR A 277 7.43 10.33 10.28
N ARG A 278 7.08 10.88 9.11
CA ARG A 278 7.11 12.33 8.83
C ARG A 278 5.71 12.91 8.72
N LEU A 279 5.51 14.11 9.24
CA LEU A 279 4.23 14.82 9.06
C LEU A 279 4.13 15.35 7.61
N PRO A 280 2.91 15.55 7.08
CA PRO A 280 2.73 16.14 5.75
C PRO A 280 3.44 17.48 5.58
N ARG A 281 3.50 18.29 6.65
CA ARG A 281 4.21 19.57 6.68
C ARG A 281 5.74 19.42 6.54
N ASP A 282 6.33 18.37 7.11
CA ASP A 282 7.77 18.10 6.97
C ASP A 282 8.10 17.72 5.53
N ASN A 283 7.28 16.86 4.92
CA ASN A 283 7.41 16.48 3.52
C ASN A 283 7.23 17.69 2.60
N ALA A 284 6.29 18.58 2.92
CA ALA A 284 6.09 19.81 2.19
C ALA A 284 7.29 20.76 2.33
N ALA A 285 7.94 20.79 3.49
CA ALA A 285 9.16 21.57 3.70
C ALA A 285 10.32 21.05 2.85
N LEU A 286 10.48 19.72 2.73
CA LEU A 286 11.44 19.11 1.81
C LEU A 286 11.23 19.60 0.36
N ILE A 287 9.99 19.56 -0.13
CA ILE A 287 9.67 20.01 -1.49
C ILE A 287 9.90 21.53 -1.63
N ARG A 288 9.50 22.32 -0.62
CA ARG A 288 9.74 23.76 -0.58
C ARG A 288 11.22 24.07 -0.66
N ASP A 289 12.06 23.36 0.09
CA ASP A 289 13.51 23.56 0.12
C ASP A 289 14.14 23.25 -1.24
N LEU A 290 13.67 22.20 -1.94
CA LEU A 290 14.07 21.91 -3.32
C LEU A 290 13.68 23.04 -4.28
N LEU A 291 12.45 23.54 -4.22
CA LEU A 291 11.95 24.59 -5.12
C LEU A 291 12.61 25.95 -4.87
N VAL A 292 12.83 26.31 -3.61
CA VAL A 292 13.45 27.58 -3.20
C VAL A 292 14.96 27.54 -3.41
N GLY A 293 15.60 26.40 -3.13
CA GLY A 293 17.04 26.22 -3.26
C GLY A 293 17.52 26.09 -4.70
N HIS A 294 16.64 25.73 -5.64
CA HIS A 294 17.00 25.64 -7.05
C HIS A 294 17.09 27.01 -7.73
N ARG A 295 18.14 27.18 -8.54
CA ARG A 295 18.37 28.41 -9.32
C ARG A 295 17.60 28.35 -10.63
N TRP A 296 16.39 28.89 -10.62
CA TRP A 296 15.56 29.00 -11.81
C TRP A 296 16.06 30.09 -12.78
N PRO A 297 16.15 29.83 -14.10
CA PRO A 297 16.49 30.86 -15.09
C PRO A 297 15.48 32.02 -15.10
N GLN A 298 14.20 31.68 -14.94
CA GLN A 298 13.09 32.59 -14.74
C GLN A 298 12.12 31.98 -13.71
N PRO A 299 11.30 32.78 -13.01
CA PRO A 299 10.33 32.25 -12.05
C PRO A 299 9.44 31.16 -12.65
N PRO A 300 9.44 29.92 -12.12
CA PRO A 300 8.75 28.79 -12.73
C PRO A 300 7.24 28.84 -12.55
N ALA A 301 6.53 28.15 -13.44
CA ALA A 301 5.10 27.95 -13.37
C ALA A 301 4.78 26.45 -13.19
N VAL A 302 4.42 26.06 -11.96
CA VAL A 302 4.30 24.65 -11.54
C VAL A 302 2.83 24.22 -11.50
N ASP A 303 2.53 23.07 -12.09
CA ASP A 303 1.31 22.30 -11.84
C ASP A 303 1.63 21.09 -10.96
N VAL A 304 0.72 20.71 -10.07
CA VAL A 304 0.92 19.63 -9.09
C VAL A 304 -0.12 18.54 -9.31
N ILE A 305 0.30 17.28 -9.32
CA ILE A 305 -0.58 16.10 -9.21
C ILE A 305 -0.25 15.41 -7.90
N ALA A 306 -1.22 15.33 -7.01
CA ALA A 306 -1.06 14.77 -5.68
C ALA A 306 -2.03 13.61 -5.46
N PHE A 307 -1.53 12.50 -4.93
CA PHE A 307 -2.28 11.27 -4.77
C PHE A 307 -2.40 10.87 -3.29
N SER A 308 -3.59 10.44 -2.86
CA SER A 308 -3.84 9.98 -1.49
C SER A 308 -3.36 10.99 -0.43
N ARG A 309 -2.56 10.58 0.56
CA ARG A 309 -1.92 11.45 1.54
C ARG A 309 -1.07 12.58 0.93
N GLY A 310 -0.55 12.39 -0.28
CA GLY A 310 0.17 13.42 -1.02
C GLY A 310 -0.64 14.70 -1.20
N GLY A 311 -1.98 14.63 -1.17
CA GLY A 311 -2.84 15.81 -1.12
C GLY A 311 -2.59 16.70 0.09
N LEU A 312 -2.43 16.13 1.29
CA LEU A 312 -2.10 16.89 2.50
C LEU A 312 -0.72 17.56 2.38
N VAL A 313 0.25 16.86 1.79
CA VAL A 313 1.59 17.40 1.52
C VAL A 313 1.53 18.57 0.54
N ALA A 314 0.81 18.40 -0.57
CA ALA A 314 0.61 19.45 -1.56
C ALA A 314 -0.13 20.66 -0.98
N ARG A 315 -1.12 20.45 -0.10
CA ARG A 315 -1.82 21.55 0.57
C ARG A 315 -0.92 22.29 1.57
N GLU A 316 -0.15 21.58 2.39
CA GLU A 316 0.86 22.22 3.25
C GLU A 316 1.87 23.05 2.43
N LEU A 317 2.36 22.49 1.32
CA LEU A 317 3.30 23.17 0.43
C LEU A 317 2.69 24.45 -0.15
N VAL A 318 1.53 24.32 -0.78
CA VAL A 318 0.94 25.35 -1.65
C VAL A 318 0.14 26.38 -0.84
N GLU A 319 -0.59 25.94 0.18
CA GLU A 319 -1.46 26.81 0.98
C GLU A 319 -0.72 27.45 2.16
N ARG A 320 0.37 26.84 2.66
CA ARG A 320 1.02 27.28 3.92
C ARG A 320 2.47 27.71 3.72
N LEU A 321 3.31 26.88 3.12
CA LEU A 321 4.76 27.10 3.13
C LEU A 321 5.25 28.02 2.01
N LEU A 322 4.86 27.78 0.76
CA LEU A 322 5.31 28.60 -0.37
C LEU A 322 4.86 30.07 -0.27
N PRO A 323 3.62 30.41 0.12
CA PRO A 323 3.17 31.80 0.22
C PRO A 323 4.04 32.71 1.11
N VAL A 324 4.70 32.14 2.12
CA VAL A 324 5.54 32.88 3.08
C VAL A 324 7.04 32.62 2.89
N SER A 325 7.42 31.88 1.84
CA SER A 325 8.81 31.46 1.60
C SER A 325 9.65 32.50 0.87
N GLY A 326 9.02 33.49 0.21
CA GLY A 326 9.70 34.40 -0.72
C GLY A 326 10.05 33.79 -2.08
N TRP A 327 9.60 32.55 -2.36
CA TRP A 327 9.76 31.92 -3.66
C TRP A 327 9.05 32.71 -4.75
N ALA A 328 9.74 33.01 -5.85
CA ALA A 328 9.20 33.81 -6.94
C ALA A 328 8.31 33.01 -7.92
N GLY A 329 8.37 31.67 -7.87
CA GLY A 329 7.56 30.81 -8.72
C GLY A 329 6.07 30.85 -8.41
N THR A 330 5.26 30.34 -9.32
CA THR A 330 3.80 30.27 -9.18
C THR A 330 3.33 28.83 -9.24
N ILE A 331 2.45 28.44 -8.31
CA ILE A 331 1.65 27.23 -8.43
C ILE A 331 0.37 27.58 -9.18
N ARG A 332 0.18 27.02 -10.38
CA ARG A 332 -0.96 27.35 -11.24
C ARG A 332 -2.14 26.41 -10.99
N ARG A 333 -1.89 25.10 -10.92
CA ARG A 333 -2.93 24.08 -10.74
C ARG A 333 -2.51 23.01 -9.74
N VAL A 334 -3.48 22.47 -9.03
CA VAL A 334 -3.31 21.29 -8.17
C VAL A 334 -4.42 20.29 -8.50
N VAL A 335 -4.04 19.09 -8.91
CA VAL A 335 -4.95 17.97 -9.18
C VAL A 335 -4.85 16.99 -8.03
N PHE A 336 -5.94 16.83 -7.29
CA PHE A 336 -6.06 15.86 -6.21
C PHE A 336 -6.66 14.57 -6.71
N VAL A 337 -5.91 13.47 -6.67
CA VAL A 337 -6.38 12.13 -7.02
C VAL A 337 -6.55 11.33 -5.74
N ALA A 338 -7.78 10.94 -5.42
CA ALA A 338 -8.09 10.10 -4.24
C ALA A 338 -7.52 10.65 -2.92
N THR A 339 -7.44 11.97 -2.75
CA THR A 339 -6.69 12.55 -1.62
C THR A 339 -7.48 12.62 -0.32
N THR A 340 -6.77 12.54 0.80
CA THR A 340 -7.33 12.61 2.15
C THR A 340 -7.51 14.06 2.65
N ASN A 341 -8.13 14.94 1.85
CA ASN A 341 -8.19 16.37 2.19
C ASN A 341 -8.96 16.68 3.50
N ALA A 342 -9.92 15.84 3.90
CA ALA A 342 -10.54 15.86 5.23
C ALA A 342 -10.12 14.67 6.11
N GLY A 343 -9.01 14.01 5.79
CA GLY A 343 -8.56 12.79 6.46
C GLY A 343 -9.22 11.52 5.93
N THR A 344 -9.02 10.40 6.62
CA THR A 344 -9.72 9.14 6.40
C THR A 344 -9.97 8.45 7.73
N GLU A 345 -11.15 7.86 7.90
CA GLU A 345 -11.48 7.12 9.12
C GLU A 345 -10.52 5.96 9.40
N LEU A 346 -9.89 5.37 8.37
CA LEU A 346 -8.85 4.34 8.56
C LEU A 346 -7.63 4.88 9.32
N ALA A 347 -7.29 6.15 9.14
CA ALA A 347 -6.13 6.76 9.77
C ALA A 347 -6.31 7.05 11.26
N ARG A 348 -7.53 6.90 11.82
CA ARG A 348 -7.72 6.94 13.27
C ARG A 348 -6.92 5.81 13.92
N PRO A 349 -6.13 6.04 14.97
CA PRO A 349 -5.26 5.01 15.57
C PRO A 349 -5.96 3.71 15.97
N ARG A 350 -7.25 3.79 16.34
CA ARG A 350 -8.09 2.63 16.65
C ARG A 350 -8.35 1.70 15.44
N ASN A 351 -8.28 2.25 14.22
CA ASN A 351 -8.60 1.57 12.97
C ASN A 351 -7.34 1.15 12.18
N TRP A 352 -6.13 1.24 12.75
CA TRP A 352 -4.91 0.94 11.98
C TRP A 352 -4.76 -0.53 11.60
N SER A 353 -5.28 -1.47 12.40
CA SER A 353 -5.41 -2.88 11.98
C SER A 353 -6.28 -2.98 10.74
N ASP A 354 -7.42 -2.29 10.75
CA ASP A 354 -8.29 -2.19 9.58
C ASP A 354 -7.59 -1.51 8.38
N PHE A 355 -6.72 -0.53 8.62
CA PHE A 355 -5.95 0.16 7.57
C PHE A 355 -4.98 -0.81 6.87
N VAL A 356 -4.15 -1.52 7.64
CA VAL A 356 -3.14 -2.43 7.08
C VAL A 356 -3.80 -3.58 6.31
N ASP A 357 -4.87 -4.16 6.84
CA ASP A 357 -5.64 -5.21 6.17
C ASP A 357 -6.19 -4.72 4.83
N ALA A 358 -6.71 -3.49 4.80
CA ALA A 358 -7.24 -2.90 3.58
C ALA A 358 -6.17 -2.68 2.53
N TYR A 359 -5.04 -2.07 2.87
CA TYR A 359 -3.99 -1.86 1.87
C TYR A 359 -3.36 -3.16 1.38
N THR A 360 -3.12 -4.15 2.26
CA THR A 360 -2.60 -5.45 1.83
C THR A 360 -3.59 -6.13 0.89
N THR A 361 -4.88 -6.15 1.25
CA THR A 361 -5.93 -6.74 0.40
C THR A 361 -6.03 -6.03 -0.95
N LEU A 362 -6.09 -4.69 -0.96
CA LEU A 362 -6.22 -3.93 -2.19
C LEU A 362 -4.98 -4.06 -3.09
N ALA A 363 -3.77 -4.04 -2.52
CA ALA A 363 -2.53 -4.19 -3.28
C ALA A 363 -2.43 -5.59 -3.92
N CYS A 364 -2.66 -6.66 -3.16
CA CYS A 364 -2.63 -8.03 -3.69
C CYS A 364 -3.70 -8.24 -4.78
N ASN A 365 -4.92 -7.74 -4.57
CA ASN A 365 -5.99 -7.89 -5.57
C ASN A 365 -5.79 -6.99 -6.79
N ALA A 366 -5.16 -5.82 -6.65
CA ALA A 366 -4.76 -5.01 -7.80
C ALA A 366 -3.75 -5.75 -8.68
N VAL A 367 -2.74 -6.39 -8.08
CA VAL A 367 -1.77 -7.22 -8.82
C VAL A 367 -2.47 -8.38 -9.54
N ARG A 368 -3.39 -9.09 -8.87
CA ARG A 368 -4.19 -10.17 -9.50
C ARG A 368 -5.04 -9.68 -10.66
N LEU A 369 -5.80 -8.60 -10.45
CA LEU A 369 -6.73 -8.07 -11.44
C LEU A 369 -6.01 -7.53 -12.67
N ILE A 370 -5.02 -6.67 -12.47
CA ILE A 370 -4.28 -6.01 -13.54
C ILE A 370 -3.40 -7.02 -14.29
N GLY A 371 -2.73 -7.93 -13.56
CA GLY A 371 -1.93 -9.00 -14.16
C GLY A 371 -2.77 -9.92 -15.06
N ALA A 372 -4.02 -10.18 -14.69
CA ALA A 372 -4.93 -11.01 -15.48
C ALA A 372 -5.55 -10.29 -16.69
N SER A 373 -5.64 -8.95 -16.70
CA SER A 373 -6.33 -8.20 -17.74
C SER A 373 -5.42 -7.59 -18.80
N VAL A 374 -4.18 -7.23 -18.46
CA VAL A 374 -3.37 -6.35 -19.33
C VAL A 374 -2.18 -7.07 -19.98
N GLY A 375 -1.93 -8.35 -19.69
CA GLY A 375 -0.75 -9.06 -20.22
C GLY A 375 0.58 -8.40 -19.82
N LEU A 376 0.54 -7.48 -18.86
CA LEU A 376 1.69 -6.80 -18.30
C LEU A 376 2.60 -7.82 -17.62
N GLY A 377 3.91 -7.56 -17.63
CA GLY A 377 4.85 -8.39 -16.89
C GLY A 377 4.46 -8.42 -15.42
N ALA A 378 4.03 -9.57 -14.92
CA ALA A 378 3.59 -9.74 -13.53
C ALA A 378 4.63 -9.23 -12.51
N GLY A 379 5.93 -9.32 -12.84
CA GLY A 379 7.03 -8.77 -12.04
C GLY A 379 7.06 -7.24 -11.93
N PHE A 380 6.62 -6.51 -12.97
CA PHE A 380 6.54 -5.04 -12.92
C PHE A 380 5.45 -4.60 -11.93
N LEU A 381 4.24 -5.16 -12.06
CA LEU A 381 3.12 -4.85 -11.16
C LEU A 381 3.41 -5.28 -9.73
N ALA A 382 4.01 -6.47 -9.56
CA ALA A 382 4.45 -6.94 -8.25
C ALA A 382 5.46 -5.98 -7.62
N GLY A 383 6.45 -5.46 -8.36
CA GLY A 383 7.42 -4.51 -7.83
C GLY A 383 6.85 -3.11 -7.52
N VAL A 384 6.02 -2.58 -8.42
CA VAL A 384 5.51 -1.19 -8.36
C VAL A 384 4.34 -1.04 -7.40
N LEU A 385 3.34 -1.93 -7.46
CA LEU A 385 2.14 -1.87 -6.64
C LEU A 385 2.26 -2.68 -5.36
N GLY A 386 2.77 -3.91 -5.46
CA GLY A 386 2.72 -4.86 -4.36
C GLY A 386 3.86 -4.70 -3.36
N GLY A 387 5.09 -4.85 -3.83
CA GLY A 387 6.24 -5.14 -2.98
C GLY A 387 6.59 -3.96 -2.10
N GLU A 388 6.49 -2.75 -2.65
CA GLU A 388 6.76 -1.53 -1.92
C GLU A 388 5.73 -1.29 -0.80
N ILE A 389 4.44 -1.48 -1.08
CA ILE A 389 3.35 -1.29 -0.13
C ILE A 389 3.42 -2.34 0.98
N ILE A 390 3.55 -3.61 0.60
CA ILE A 390 3.56 -4.76 1.52
C ILE A 390 4.75 -4.69 2.48
N ASN A 391 5.93 -4.32 1.99
CA ASN A 391 7.12 -4.17 2.83
C ASN A 391 6.91 -3.15 3.96
N VAL A 392 6.36 -1.96 3.64
CA VAL A 392 6.13 -0.92 4.66
C VAL A 392 5.02 -1.32 5.62
N ILE A 393 3.98 -2.01 5.13
CA ILE A 393 2.93 -2.55 5.99
C ILE A 393 3.51 -3.58 6.96
N GLY A 394 4.34 -4.51 6.50
CA GLY A 394 5.01 -5.50 7.34
C GLY A 394 5.78 -4.84 8.49
N GLU A 395 6.50 -3.75 8.21
CA GLU A 395 7.21 -2.97 9.23
C GLU A 395 6.28 -2.23 10.19
N LEU A 396 5.18 -1.67 9.69
CA LEU A 396 4.18 -1.03 10.55
C LEU A 396 3.55 -2.05 11.49
N VAL A 397 3.14 -3.22 10.99
CA VAL A 397 2.54 -4.29 11.80
C VAL A 397 3.53 -4.79 12.85
N LYS A 398 4.79 -5.02 12.45
CA LYS A 398 5.91 -5.32 13.35
C LYS A 398 6.17 -4.25 14.40
N SER A 399 5.95 -2.97 14.08
CA SER A 399 6.09 -1.88 15.05
C SER A 399 4.87 -1.79 15.99
N LEU A 400 3.67 -2.08 15.49
CA LEU A 400 2.44 -2.06 16.26
C LEU A 400 2.38 -3.17 17.30
N SER A 401 2.94 -4.35 17.00
CA SER A 401 3.04 -5.45 17.96
C SER A 401 3.94 -5.14 19.17
N ARG A 402 4.77 -4.08 19.10
CA ARG A 402 5.79 -3.75 20.10
C ARG A 402 5.43 -2.62 21.05
N SER A 403 4.37 -1.86 20.79
CA SER A 403 4.22 -0.52 21.41
C SER A 403 2.87 -0.27 22.09
N GLY A 404 2.90 0.54 23.14
CA GLY A 404 1.68 1.05 23.78
C GLY A 404 1.10 2.32 23.15
N SER A 405 1.90 3.10 22.38
CA SER A 405 1.48 4.39 21.81
C SER A 405 1.59 4.39 20.28
N ARG A 406 0.46 4.10 19.61
CA ARG A 406 0.37 3.99 18.15
C ARG A 406 0.78 5.30 17.43
N VAL A 407 0.30 6.44 17.92
CA VAL A 407 0.49 7.76 17.29
C VAL A 407 1.95 8.19 17.25
N GLU A 408 2.72 7.90 18.29
CA GLU A 408 4.14 8.29 18.37
C GLU A 408 5.01 7.60 17.32
N ILE A 409 4.60 6.41 16.88
CA ILE A 409 5.35 5.58 15.93
C ILE A 409 5.13 6.04 14.51
N ALA A 410 3.88 6.28 14.13
CA ALA A 410 3.53 6.70 12.78
C ALA A 410 2.76 8.03 12.78
N PRO A 411 3.38 9.16 13.19
CA PRO A 411 2.72 10.46 13.21
C PRO A 411 2.27 10.92 11.82
N GLY A 412 2.97 10.51 10.76
CA GLY A 412 2.59 10.77 9.38
C GLY A 412 1.32 10.04 8.92
N LEU A 413 1.09 8.84 9.45
CA LEU A 413 -0.16 8.10 9.28
C LEU A 413 -1.28 8.76 10.08
N ALA A 414 -1.02 9.08 11.36
CA ALA A 414 -1.96 9.77 12.25
C ALA A 414 -2.37 11.15 11.76
N ALA A 415 -1.53 11.84 10.97
CA ALA A 415 -1.84 13.14 10.40
C ALA A 415 -3.03 13.13 9.41
N MET A 416 -3.45 11.94 8.95
CA MET A 416 -4.65 11.76 8.14
C MET A 416 -5.91 11.50 8.97
N ASP A 417 -5.85 11.54 10.30
CA ASP A 417 -7.05 11.47 11.15
C ASP A 417 -7.97 12.67 10.83
N PRO A 418 -9.26 12.45 10.49
CA PRO A 418 -10.21 13.52 10.22
C PRO A 418 -10.35 14.54 11.36
N GLU A 419 -10.15 14.10 12.61
CA GLU A 419 -10.17 14.95 13.80
C GLU A 419 -8.77 15.39 14.23
N GLY A 420 -7.74 14.96 13.50
CA GLY A 420 -6.34 15.29 13.71
C GLY A 420 -6.04 16.77 13.51
N GLU A 421 -4.96 17.23 14.14
CA GLU A 421 -4.54 18.63 14.08
C GLU A 421 -4.21 19.06 12.64
N THR A 422 -3.52 18.23 11.85
CA THR A 422 -3.17 18.54 10.46
C THR A 422 -4.40 18.82 9.61
N VAL A 423 -5.40 17.93 9.63
CA VAL A 423 -6.65 18.10 8.88
C VAL A 423 -7.42 19.34 9.34
N ARG A 424 -7.57 19.52 10.66
CA ARG A 424 -8.24 20.70 11.23
C ARG A 424 -7.55 22.00 10.83
N ASN A 425 -6.23 22.05 10.87
CA ASN A 425 -5.46 23.24 10.51
C ASN A 425 -5.60 23.55 9.02
N LEU A 426 -5.46 22.56 8.14
CA LEU A 426 -5.58 22.78 6.70
C LEU A 426 -6.98 23.27 6.31
N ASN A 427 -8.03 22.74 6.93
CA ASN A 427 -9.41 23.08 6.60
C ASN A 427 -9.97 24.30 7.37
N GLY A 428 -9.41 24.66 8.53
CA GLY A 428 -9.97 25.69 9.41
C GLY A 428 -9.09 26.93 9.64
N SER A 429 -7.76 26.82 9.52
CA SER A 429 -6.86 27.92 9.88
C SER A 429 -6.75 28.95 8.76
N ALA A 430 -6.70 30.25 9.11
CA ALA A 430 -6.58 31.35 8.17
C ALA A 430 -5.43 31.14 7.17
N LEU A 431 -5.73 31.31 5.88
CA LEU A 431 -4.73 31.18 4.81
C LEU A 431 -3.78 32.39 4.82
N PRO A 432 -2.46 32.18 4.65
CA PRO A 432 -1.51 33.27 4.39
C PRO A 432 -1.94 34.12 3.19
N ALA A 433 -1.59 35.41 3.24
CA ALA A 433 -1.71 36.28 2.08
C ALA A 433 -0.81 35.79 0.95
N VAL A 434 -1.30 35.89 -0.28
CA VAL A 434 -0.54 35.58 -1.50
C VAL A 434 -0.38 36.86 -2.31
N ALA A 435 0.79 37.06 -2.94
CA ALA A 435 1.04 38.24 -3.75
C ALA A 435 0.36 38.18 -5.14
N GLY A 436 0.01 36.99 -5.60
CA GLY A 436 -0.65 36.74 -6.88
C GLY A 436 -1.94 35.94 -6.74
N GLU A 437 -2.38 35.32 -7.84
CA GLU A 437 -3.55 34.45 -7.86
C GLU A 437 -3.29 33.16 -7.07
N ARG A 438 -4.33 32.68 -6.39
CA ARG A 438 -4.30 31.34 -5.79
C ARG A 438 -4.39 30.28 -6.92
N PRO A 439 -3.83 29.09 -6.71
CA PRO A 439 -3.91 28.01 -7.69
C PRO A 439 -5.36 27.56 -7.92
N ILE A 440 -5.58 26.96 -9.08
CA ILE A 440 -6.83 26.30 -9.45
C ILE A 440 -6.80 24.84 -8.99
N TYR A 441 -7.82 24.41 -8.26
CA TYR A 441 -7.90 23.04 -7.73
C TYR A 441 -8.82 22.16 -8.57
N TYR A 442 -8.40 20.92 -8.81
CA TYR A 442 -9.15 19.86 -9.47
C TYR A 442 -9.19 18.64 -8.57
N ARG A 443 -10.20 17.78 -8.73
CA ARG A 443 -10.27 16.50 -8.02
C ARG A 443 -10.62 15.35 -8.94
N ILE A 444 -10.07 14.17 -8.63
CA ILE A 444 -10.39 12.89 -9.25
C ILE A 444 -10.77 11.93 -8.11
N THR A 445 -11.95 11.34 -8.22
CA THR A 445 -12.57 10.50 -7.17
C THR A 445 -13.21 9.26 -7.77
N SER A 446 -13.36 8.20 -6.98
CA SER A 446 -14.08 6.98 -7.38
C SER A 446 -15.11 6.60 -6.33
N ALA A 447 -16.31 6.22 -6.77
CA ALA A 447 -17.31 5.55 -5.95
C ALA A 447 -17.24 4.06 -6.28
N PHE A 448 -16.41 3.33 -5.53
CA PHE A 448 -16.33 1.88 -5.68
C PHE A 448 -17.62 1.23 -5.19
N ASP A 449 -18.20 0.37 -6.02
CA ASP A 449 -19.40 -0.38 -5.76
C ASP A 449 -19.14 -1.86 -6.10
N ALA A 450 -19.19 -2.71 -5.08
CA ALA A 450 -18.98 -4.15 -5.23
C ALA A 450 -20.15 -4.88 -5.91
N SER A 451 -21.29 -4.21 -6.15
CA SER A 451 -22.50 -4.81 -6.74
C SER A 451 -22.59 -4.76 -8.28
N GLY A 452 -21.59 -4.17 -8.96
CA GLY A 452 -21.54 -4.05 -10.43
C GLY A 452 -21.05 -5.30 -11.19
N SER A 453 -20.97 -5.23 -12.53
CA SER A 453 -20.62 -6.36 -13.41
C SER A 453 -19.17 -6.86 -13.30
N LEU A 454 -18.20 -6.02 -12.85
CA LEU A 454 -16.90 -6.55 -12.44
C LEU A 454 -17.01 -7.24 -11.08
N GLY A 455 -18.00 -6.91 -10.24
CA GLY A 455 -18.39 -7.70 -9.08
C GLY A 455 -18.84 -9.11 -9.47
N GLU A 456 -19.48 -9.30 -10.63
CA GLU A 456 -19.81 -10.61 -11.23
C GLU A 456 -18.58 -11.34 -11.86
N VAL A 457 -17.59 -10.58 -12.35
CA VAL A 457 -16.30 -11.14 -12.84
C VAL A 457 -15.35 -11.48 -11.69
N LEU A 458 -15.29 -10.63 -10.68
CA LEU A 458 -14.61 -10.88 -9.41
C LEU A 458 -15.36 -11.99 -8.66
N GLU A 459 -16.68 -12.11 -8.74
CA GLU A 459 -17.45 -13.28 -8.29
C GLU A 459 -16.97 -14.61 -8.85
N GLY A 460 -16.56 -14.59 -10.13
CA GLY A 460 -16.01 -15.76 -10.81
C GLY A 460 -14.50 -15.94 -10.64
N ARG A 461 -13.75 -14.96 -10.10
CA ARG A 461 -12.27 -14.94 -10.06
C ARG A 461 -11.65 -14.67 -8.67
N LEU A 462 -12.39 -14.11 -7.73
CA LEU A 462 -12.04 -13.77 -6.35
C LEU A 462 -13.18 -14.28 -5.44
N GLY A 463 -12.86 -15.16 -4.48
CA GLY A 463 -13.90 -15.90 -3.74
C GLY A 463 -14.80 -15.04 -2.84
N GLY A 464 -15.83 -15.67 -2.29
CA GLY A 464 -16.85 -15.04 -1.42
C GLY A 464 -16.30 -14.20 -0.24
N PRO A 465 -15.18 -14.56 0.40
CA PRO A 465 -14.54 -13.76 1.44
C PRO A 465 -14.03 -12.38 1.02
N VAL A 466 -13.59 -12.17 -0.24
CA VAL A 466 -13.27 -10.82 -0.74
C VAL A 466 -14.54 -9.98 -0.81
N LYS A 467 -15.68 -10.56 -1.20
CA LYS A 467 -16.95 -9.84 -1.08
C LYS A 467 -17.32 -9.55 0.36
N ALA A 468 -17.13 -10.49 1.28
CA ALA A 468 -17.42 -10.25 2.69
C ALA A 468 -16.51 -9.15 3.24
N PHE A 469 -15.24 -9.11 2.87
CA PHE A 469 -14.30 -8.05 3.19
C PHE A 469 -14.72 -6.69 2.59
N LEU A 470 -15.00 -6.65 1.28
CA LEU A 470 -15.43 -5.43 0.59
C LEU A 470 -16.78 -4.95 1.11
N ALA A 471 -17.76 -5.85 1.26
CA ALA A 471 -19.06 -5.56 1.81
C ALA A 471 -18.95 -5.11 3.26
N ASP A 472 -18.16 -5.78 4.12
CA ASP A 472 -17.93 -5.36 5.50
C ASP A 472 -17.25 -3.99 5.56
N ARG A 473 -16.35 -3.63 4.65
CA ARG A 473 -15.79 -2.26 4.60
C ARG A 473 -16.73 -1.20 4.04
N ILE A 474 -17.58 -1.56 3.07
CA ILE A 474 -18.61 -0.69 2.50
C ILE A 474 -19.78 -0.51 3.50
N THR A 475 -20.17 -1.56 4.23
CA THR A 475 -21.31 -1.59 5.17
C THR A 475 -20.94 -1.36 6.63
N ARG A 476 -19.67 -1.51 7.05
CA ARG A 476 -19.26 -1.07 8.40
C ARG A 476 -19.48 0.43 8.50
N LYS A 477 -19.90 0.84 9.71
CA LYS A 477 -20.06 2.22 10.19
C LYS A 477 -18.86 3.16 9.97
N LEU A 478 -17.75 2.67 9.41
CA LEU A 478 -16.55 3.45 9.10
C LEU A 478 -16.87 4.58 8.13
N TYR A 479 -17.61 4.29 7.04
CA TYR A 479 -17.97 5.29 6.04
C TYR A 479 -19.45 5.66 6.01
N ARG A 480 -20.29 5.04 6.86
CA ARG A 480 -21.74 5.36 6.99
C ARG A 480 -22.48 5.40 5.65
N ASP A 481 -22.27 4.39 4.81
CA ASP A 481 -22.85 4.27 3.46
C ASP A 481 -22.41 5.37 2.47
N ALA A 482 -21.31 6.08 2.74
CA ALA A 482 -20.76 7.09 1.84
C ALA A 482 -19.96 6.47 0.68
N ALA A 483 -20.07 7.08 -0.50
CA ALA A 483 -19.24 6.72 -1.65
C ALA A 483 -17.74 6.89 -1.34
N SER A 484 -16.96 5.84 -1.62
CA SER A 484 -15.54 5.76 -1.29
C SER A 484 -14.79 4.93 -2.33
N ASP A 485 -13.49 5.12 -2.42
CA ASP A 485 -12.57 4.27 -3.19
C ASP A 485 -11.99 3.09 -2.40
N LEU A 486 -12.66 2.70 -1.29
CA LEU A 486 -12.29 1.69 -0.28
C LEU A 486 -11.26 2.14 0.77
N VAL A 487 -10.69 3.35 0.63
CA VAL A 487 -9.75 3.91 1.62
C VAL A 487 -10.16 5.31 2.04
N VAL A 488 -10.61 6.13 1.11
CA VAL A 488 -10.94 7.54 1.32
C VAL A 488 -12.39 7.75 0.89
N ASP A 489 -13.14 8.46 1.73
CA ASP A 489 -14.48 8.89 1.36
C ASP A 489 -14.42 10.06 0.38
N ASN A 490 -15.33 10.07 -0.61
CA ASN A 490 -15.33 11.10 -1.64
C ASN A 490 -15.62 12.51 -1.07
N ALA A 491 -16.29 12.60 0.08
CA ALA A 491 -16.51 13.85 0.79
C ALA A 491 -15.17 14.44 1.30
N SER A 492 -14.27 13.59 1.79
CA SER A 492 -12.93 13.95 2.21
C SER A 492 -12.12 14.50 1.06
N THR A 493 -12.01 13.78 -0.07
CA THR A 493 -11.32 14.31 -1.26
C THR A 493 -11.97 15.61 -1.75
N GLY A 494 -13.28 15.72 -1.60
CA GLY A 494 -14.06 16.90 -1.96
C GLY A 494 -13.97 18.10 -1.02
N THR A 495 -13.21 18.01 0.08
CA THR A 495 -13.08 19.08 1.07
C THR A 495 -11.84 19.93 0.82
N LEU A 496 -11.97 21.25 0.99
CA LEU A 496 -10.87 22.22 1.05
C LEU A 496 -11.16 23.25 2.15
N HIS A 497 -10.18 24.11 2.41
CA HIS A 497 -10.40 25.32 3.21
C HIS A 497 -11.58 26.14 2.62
N PRO A 498 -12.50 26.71 3.45
CA PRO A 498 -13.71 27.40 2.97
C PRO A 498 -13.50 28.55 1.98
N ALA A 499 -12.32 29.17 1.99
CA ALA A 499 -11.94 30.21 1.04
C ALA A 499 -11.45 29.68 -0.33
N LEU A 500 -11.36 28.36 -0.50
CA LEU A 500 -10.91 27.69 -1.71
C LEU A 500 -12.06 26.89 -2.32
N LYS A 501 -11.98 26.65 -3.62
CA LYS A 501 -12.98 25.85 -4.35
C LYS A 501 -12.32 25.04 -5.45
N PHE A 502 -12.93 23.89 -5.74
CA PHE A 502 -12.64 23.14 -6.94
C PHE A 502 -13.20 23.86 -8.16
N ALA A 503 -12.41 23.93 -9.23
CA ALA A 503 -12.87 24.42 -10.52
C ALA A 503 -13.60 23.33 -11.30
N ASP A 504 -13.13 22.08 -11.20
CA ASP A 504 -13.73 20.95 -11.89
C ASP A 504 -13.42 19.62 -11.15
N ALA A 505 -14.15 18.57 -11.50
CA ALA A 505 -14.01 17.24 -10.91
C ALA A 505 -14.23 16.14 -11.95
N LEU A 506 -13.31 15.17 -11.99
CA LEU A 506 -13.58 13.86 -12.59
C LEU A 506 -14.08 12.92 -11.49
N HIS A 507 -15.22 12.28 -11.72
CA HIS A 507 -15.80 11.35 -10.76
C HIS A 507 -16.14 10.05 -11.48
N PHE A 508 -15.42 8.98 -11.14
CA PHE A 508 -15.83 7.63 -11.51
C PHE A 508 -17.03 7.28 -10.63
N THR A 509 -18.23 7.40 -11.20
CA THR A 509 -19.50 7.00 -10.57
C THR A 509 -19.49 5.50 -10.25
N ALA A 510 -20.51 5.00 -9.54
CA ALA A 510 -20.62 3.60 -9.10
C ALA A 510 -19.99 2.60 -10.08
N ASN A 511 -18.84 2.03 -9.68
CA ASN A 511 -18.02 1.16 -10.51
C ASN A 511 -17.28 0.13 -9.66
N SER A 512 -16.91 -0.99 -10.25
CA SER A 512 -16.22 -2.09 -9.58
C SER A 512 -14.75 -2.24 -10.03
N ALA A 513 -14.20 -1.24 -10.73
CA ALA A 513 -12.89 -1.33 -11.39
C ALA A 513 -11.85 -0.36 -10.82
N VAL A 514 -12.27 0.84 -10.42
CA VAL A 514 -11.40 1.92 -9.95
C VAL A 514 -11.50 2.02 -8.43
N PHE A 515 -10.42 1.68 -7.74
CA PHE A 515 -10.29 1.76 -6.30
C PHE A 515 -8.94 2.38 -5.92
N HIS A 516 -8.74 2.62 -4.62
CA HIS A 516 -7.71 3.52 -4.13
C HIS A 516 -6.33 3.33 -4.77
N VAL A 517 -5.84 2.09 -4.89
CA VAL A 517 -4.46 1.81 -5.33
C VAL A 517 -4.27 1.67 -6.84
N ASN A 518 -5.32 1.81 -7.67
CA ASN A 518 -5.22 1.52 -9.11
C ASN A 518 -5.67 2.66 -10.04
N PHE A 519 -5.87 3.88 -9.55
CA PHE A 519 -6.32 5.03 -10.36
C PHE A 519 -5.51 5.27 -11.64
N PHE A 520 -4.19 5.08 -11.59
CA PHE A 520 -3.28 5.31 -12.72
C PHE A 520 -3.09 4.09 -13.63
N PHE A 521 -3.79 2.99 -13.36
CA PHE A 521 -3.75 1.77 -14.16
C PHE A 521 -5.03 1.57 -14.99
N GLN A 522 -5.94 2.56 -14.96
CA GLN A 522 -7.23 2.46 -15.64
C GLN A 522 -7.11 2.86 -17.11
N GLU A 523 -7.71 2.06 -17.98
CA GLU A 523 -7.99 2.47 -19.36
C GLU A 523 -9.22 3.39 -19.39
N PRO A 524 -9.36 4.25 -20.42
CA PRO A 524 -10.55 5.06 -20.60
C PRO A 524 -11.78 4.15 -20.68
N VAL A 525 -12.72 4.34 -19.76
CA VAL A 525 -14.04 3.73 -19.90
C VAL A 525 -14.74 4.48 -21.04
N HIS A 526 -14.95 3.81 -22.17
CA HIS A 526 -15.67 4.35 -23.33
C HIS A 526 -17.19 4.38 -23.09
#